data_AF-A0A173REL4-F1
#
_entry.id   AF-A0A173REL4-F1
#
_cell.length_a   1.000
_cell.length_b   1.000
_cell.length_c   1.000
_cell.angle_alpha   90.00
_cell.angle_beta   90.00
_cell.angle_gamma   90.00
#
_symmetry.space_group_name_H-M   'P 1'
#
loop_
_entity.id
_entity.type
_entity.pdbx_description
1 polymer ?
#
loop_
_entity_poly.entity_id
_entity_poly.type
_entity_poly.pdbx_seq_one_letter_code
_entity_poly.pdbx_strand_id
1 'polypeptide(L)'
;MVDQNINQVELSRICGVSRSTVSKWMSGDSEPTKARRNEIAAILNLQENFFEEIVIPVEKIETLSVKEVAKLMGLSVPTIEKGLIQEKFPWGYAIQTSEKKHRYFINAKRFIEYEM
;
A
#
# COMPACT_ATOMS: atom_id res chain seq x y z
N MET A 1 -19.71 -0.97 -3.67
CA MET A 1 -20.84 -1.18 -2.72
C MET A 1 -21.72 -2.36 -3.17
N VAL A 2 -21.15 -3.53 -3.52
CA VAL A 2 -21.91 -4.65 -4.13
C VAL A 2 -21.96 -5.90 -3.24
N ASP A 3 -21.21 -5.96 -2.14
CA ASP A 3 -21.13 -7.17 -1.30
C ASP A 3 -21.98 -7.15 -0.03
N GLN A 4 -22.76 -6.09 0.19
CA GLN A 4 -23.81 -6.07 1.20
C GLN A 4 -25.10 -6.37 0.43
N ASN A 5 -25.79 -7.47 0.72
CA ASN A 5 -27.03 -7.91 0.06
C ASN A 5 -28.23 -6.97 0.37
N ILE A 6 -27.99 -5.67 0.41
CA ILE A 6 -28.91 -4.59 0.74
C ILE A 6 -29.50 -4.07 -0.56
N ASN A 7 -30.82 -4.17 -0.68
CA ASN A 7 -31.54 -3.64 -1.83
C ASN A 7 -31.50 -2.10 -1.84
N GLN A 8 -31.40 -1.47 -3.01
CA GLN A 8 -31.44 0.00 -3.17
C GLN A 8 -32.61 0.67 -2.44
N VAL A 9 -33.76 -0.02 -2.37
CA VAL A 9 -34.95 0.45 -1.65
C VAL A 9 -34.68 0.51 -0.14
N GLU A 10 -34.00 -0.49 0.38
CA GLU A 10 -33.63 -0.58 1.78
C GLU A 10 -32.56 0.46 2.14
N LEU A 11 -31.52 0.58 1.31
CA LEU A 11 -30.51 1.63 1.46
C LEU A 11 -31.13 3.05 1.39
N SER A 12 -32.13 3.26 0.54
CA SER A 12 -32.84 4.54 0.45
C SER A 12 -33.61 4.89 1.74
N ARG A 13 -34.24 3.90 2.38
CA ARG A 13 -34.96 4.07 3.65
C ARG A 13 -34.00 4.31 4.81
N ILE A 14 -32.94 3.52 4.85
CA ILE A 14 -31.88 3.57 5.86
C ILE A 14 -31.18 4.93 5.84
N CYS A 15 -30.83 5.44 4.65
CA CYS A 15 -30.10 6.70 4.50
C CYS A 15 -31.01 7.93 4.40
N GLY A 16 -32.35 7.76 4.40
CA GLY A 16 -33.31 8.85 4.28
C GLY A 16 -33.22 9.62 2.95
N VAL A 17 -32.83 8.96 1.85
CA VAL A 17 -32.67 9.57 0.52
C VAL A 17 -33.56 8.89 -0.50
N SER A 18 -33.78 9.52 -1.65
CA SER A 18 -34.56 8.91 -2.72
C SER A 18 -33.81 7.73 -3.36
N ARG A 19 -34.57 6.75 -3.87
CA ARG A 19 -34.00 5.64 -4.65
C ARG A 19 -33.20 6.12 -5.87
N SER A 20 -33.61 7.24 -6.47
CA SER A 20 -32.87 7.84 -7.59
C SER A 20 -31.50 8.37 -7.17
N THR A 21 -31.37 8.96 -5.98
CA THR A 21 -30.08 9.38 -5.43
C THR A 21 -29.17 8.19 -5.16
N VAL A 22 -29.70 7.13 -4.56
CA VAL A 22 -28.95 5.88 -4.34
C VAL A 22 -28.49 5.27 -5.66
N SER A 23 -29.36 5.27 -6.68
CA SER A 23 -29.00 4.76 -8.01
C SER A 23 -27.85 5.54 -8.63
N LYS A 24 -27.82 6.87 -8.48
CA LYS A 24 -26.71 7.72 -8.96
C LYS A 24 -25.40 7.45 -8.22
N TRP A 25 -25.47 7.18 -6.92
CA TRP A 25 -24.30 6.79 -6.14
C TRP A 25 -23.74 5.43 -6.58
N MET A 26 -24.62 4.48 -6.88
CA MET A 26 -24.20 3.15 -7.36
C MET A 26 -23.69 3.16 -8.79
N SER A 27 -24.20 4.04 -9.66
CA SER A 27 -23.72 4.21 -11.03
C SER A 27 -22.44 5.04 -11.12
N GLY A 28 -22.08 5.76 -10.05
CA GLY A 28 -20.92 6.67 -10.02
C GLY A 28 -21.21 8.05 -10.64
N ASP A 29 -22.46 8.35 -11.00
CA ASP A 29 -22.85 9.66 -11.55
C ASP A 29 -22.83 10.77 -10.48
N SER A 30 -22.86 10.39 -9.21
CA SER A 30 -22.68 11.31 -8.08
C SER A 30 -22.10 10.61 -6.87
N GLU A 31 -21.51 11.37 -5.96
CA GLU A 31 -20.99 10.84 -4.69
C GLU A 31 -21.68 11.49 -3.48
N PRO A 32 -21.95 10.73 -2.42
CA PRO A 32 -22.36 11.29 -1.14
C PRO A 32 -21.24 12.17 -0.54
N THR A 33 -21.63 13.24 0.16
CA THR A 33 -20.70 14.13 0.88
C THR A 33 -19.97 13.39 2.00
N LYS A 34 -18.83 13.91 2.48
CA LYS A 34 -18.06 13.28 3.58
C LYS A 34 -18.92 13.01 4.83
N ALA A 35 -19.72 13.98 5.26
CA ALA A 35 -20.64 13.80 6.38
C ALA A 35 -21.63 12.65 6.14
N ARG A 36 -22.18 12.57 4.92
CA ARG A 36 -23.12 11.51 4.53
C ARG A 36 -22.44 10.14 4.43
N ARG A 37 -21.18 10.08 4.00
CA ARG A 37 -20.39 8.83 3.95
C ARG A 37 -20.17 8.28 5.36
N ASN A 38 -19.92 9.15 6.34
CA ASN A 38 -19.79 8.76 7.74
C ASN A 38 -21.12 8.24 8.31
N GLU A 39 -22.24 8.91 8.01
CA GLU A 39 -23.58 8.42 8.39
C GLU A 39 -23.86 7.03 7.80
N ILE A 40 -23.59 6.85 6.50
CA ILE A 40 -23.77 5.56 5.82
C ILE A 40 -22.88 4.48 6.45
N ALA A 41 -21.62 4.81 6.76
CA ALA A 41 -20.69 3.87 7.41
C ALA A 41 -21.22 3.44 8.79
N ALA A 42 -21.69 4.39 9.61
CA ALA A 42 -22.26 4.08 10.91
C ALA A 42 -23.49 3.17 10.82
N ILE A 43 -24.40 3.44 9.86
CA ILE A 43 -25.63 2.64 9.74
C ILE A 43 -25.36 1.25 9.18
N LEU A 44 -24.41 1.13 8.25
CA LEU A 44 -23.99 -0.16 7.68
C LEU A 44 -22.98 -0.90 8.55
N ASN A 45 -22.66 -0.37 9.74
CA ASN A 45 -21.64 -0.89 10.65
C ASN A 45 -20.29 -1.14 9.95
N LEU A 46 -19.94 -0.25 9.02
CA LEU A 46 -18.67 -0.23 8.31
C LEU A 46 -17.66 0.58 9.12
N GLN A 47 -16.38 0.33 8.91
CA GLN A 47 -15.34 1.15 9.52
C GLN A 47 -15.45 2.60 9.04
N GLU A 48 -15.17 3.58 9.91
CA GLU A 48 -15.32 5.01 9.60
C GLU A 48 -14.50 5.43 8.37
N ASN A 49 -13.38 4.76 8.12
CA ASN A 49 -12.49 4.97 6.98
C ASN A 49 -12.90 4.19 5.71
N PHE A 50 -14.04 3.48 5.70
CA PHE A 50 -14.46 2.63 4.59
C PHE A 50 -14.58 3.38 3.25
N PHE A 51 -14.99 4.65 3.31
CA PHE A 51 -15.13 5.52 2.15
C PHE A 51 -13.96 6.48 1.94
N GLU A 52 -12.92 6.41 2.79
CA GLU A 52 -11.74 7.23 2.60
C GLU A 52 -10.80 6.52 1.62
N GLU A 53 -10.28 7.26 0.65
CA GLU A 53 -9.20 6.73 -0.18
C GLU A 53 -8.01 6.40 0.72
N ILE A 54 -7.48 5.18 0.58
CA ILE A 54 -6.21 4.83 1.21
C ILE A 54 -5.15 5.66 0.49
N VAL A 55 -4.84 6.82 1.07
CA VAL A 55 -3.68 7.61 0.65
C VAL A 55 -2.46 6.84 1.11
N ILE A 56 -1.86 6.05 0.21
CA ILE A 56 -0.57 5.44 0.47
C ILE A 56 0.45 6.59 0.39
N PRO A 57 1.09 6.98 1.50
CA PRO A 57 2.15 7.98 1.43
C PRO A 57 3.27 7.40 0.54
N VAL A 58 3.44 7.97 -0.64
CA VAL A 58 4.50 7.59 -1.59
C VAL A 58 5.80 8.24 -1.14
N GLU A 59 6.27 7.89 0.05
CA GLU A 59 7.59 8.30 0.51
C GLU A 59 8.66 7.47 -0.19
N LYS A 60 9.74 8.14 -0.59
CA LYS A 60 10.89 7.45 -1.17
C LYS A 60 11.50 6.53 -0.11
N ILE A 61 11.62 5.25 -0.45
CA ILE A 61 12.28 4.27 0.42
C ILE A 61 13.75 4.69 0.57
N GLU A 62 14.20 4.81 1.81
CA GLU A 62 15.61 5.06 2.12
C GLU A 62 16.46 3.84 1.76
N THR A 63 17.52 4.08 0.99
CA THR A 63 18.38 3.02 0.45
C THR A 63 19.82 3.21 0.88
N LEU A 64 20.52 2.11 1.15
CA LEU A 64 21.96 2.09 1.36
C LEU A 64 22.70 1.66 0.09
N SER A 65 23.93 2.13 -0.07
CA SER A 65 24.84 1.61 -1.08
C SER A 65 25.53 0.34 -0.59
N VAL A 66 25.94 -0.51 -1.54
CA VAL A 66 26.70 -1.73 -1.25
C VAL A 66 27.98 -1.44 -0.46
N LYS A 67 28.63 -0.30 -0.72
CA LYS A 67 29.87 0.10 -0.02
C LYS A 67 29.60 0.45 1.45
N GLU A 68 28.50 1.12 1.74
CA GLU A 68 28.11 1.44 3.12
C GLU A 68 27.81 0.16 3.89
N VAL A 69 27.01 -0.74 3.30
CA VAL A 69 26.70 -2.04 3.92
C VAL A 69 27.96 -2.87 4.13
N ALA A 70 28.85 -2.95 3.15
CA ALA A 70 30.12 -3.66 3.28
C ALA A 70 30.94 -3.12 4.46
N LYS A 71 30.98 -1.79 4.64
CA LYS A 71 31.65 -1.15 5.78
C LYS A 71 30.96 -1.48 7.11
N LEU A 72 29.62 -1.44 7.16
CA LEU A 72 28.84 -1.74 8.36
C LEU A 72 28.98 -3.20 8.80
N MET A 73 28.96 -4.14 7.85
CA MET A 73 29.09 -5.57 8.12
C MET A 73 30.55 -6.05 8.28
N GLY A 74 31.54 -5.19 8.00
CA GLY A 74 32.95 -5.60 7.98
C GLY A 74 33.29 -6.61 6.88
N LEU A 75 32.51 -6.64 5.79
CA LEU A 75 32.65 -7.57 4.68
C LEU A 75 33.22 -6.89 3.44
N SER A 76 33.75 -7.69 2.51
CA SER A 76 34.19 -7.16 1.22
C SER A 76 32.98 -6.80 0.33
N VAL A 77 33.11 -5.73 -0.47
CA VAL A 77 32.06 -5.32 -1.42
C VAL A 77 31.62 -6.49 -2.34
N PRO A 78 32.54 -7.27 -2.95
CA PRO A 78 32.14 -8.41 -3.79
C PRO A 78 31.35 -9.49 -3.04
N THR A 79 31.59 -9.67 -1.73
CA THR A 79 30.84 -10.62 -0.90
C THR A 79 29.38 -10.18 -0.78
N ILE A 80 29.15 -8.89 -0.50
CA ILE A 80 27.79 -8.33 -0.41
C ILE A 80 27.09 -8.42 -1.76
N GLU A 81 27.75 -8.03 -2.86
CA GLU A 81 27.18 -8.13 -4.21
C GLU A 81 26.74 -9.55 -4.56
N LYS A 82 27.60 -10.55 -4.28
CA LYS A 82 27.26 -11.96 -4.50
C LYS A 82 26.08 -12.41 -3.63
N GLY A 83 26.04 -12.02 -2.36
CA GLY A 83 24.93 -12.37 -1.47
C GLY A 83 23.61 -11.75 -1.92
N LEU A 84 23.62 -10.53 -2.45
CA LEU A 84 22.45 -9.87 -3.03
C LEU A 84 21.97 -10.55 -4.33
N ILE A 85 22.90 -11.04 -5.16
CA ILE A 85 22.59 -11.82 -6.38
C ILE A 85 22.01 -13.19 -6.01
N GLN A 86 22.50 -13.80 -4.94
CA GLN A 86 22.03 -15.09 -4.43
C GLN A 86 20.79 -14.99 -3.53
N GLU A 87 20.24 -13.78 -3.36
CA GLU A 87 19.07 -13.50 -2.51
C GLU A 87 19.22 -14.03 -1.07
N LYS A 88 20.44 -13.97 -0.53
CA LYS A 88 20.74 -14.43 0.85
C LYS A 88 20.39 -13.40 1.93
N PHE A 89 20.16 -12.15 1.54
CA PHE A 89 19.90 -11.05 2.46
C PHE A 89 18.43 -10.62 2.40
N PRO A 90 17.69 -10.62 3.53
CA PRO A 90 16.27 -10.25 3.56
C PRO A 90 16.01 -8.74 3.34
N TRP A 91 17.08 -7.94 3.44
CA TRP A 91 17.03 -6.48 3.39
C TRP A 91 17.44 -5.90 2.02
N GLY A 92 17.84 -6.72 1.04
CA GLY A 92 18.23 -6.23 -0.27
C GLY A 92 18.32 -7.32 -1.35
N TYR A 93 18.36 -6.90 -2.60
CA TYR A 93 18.45 -7.79 -3.76
C TYR A 93 19.19 -7.14 -4.93
N ALA A 94 19.68 -7.96 -5.85
CA ALA A 94 20.25 -7.51 -7.11
C ALA A 94 19.18 -7.54 -8.23
N ILE A 95 19.16 -6.50 -9.05
CA ILE A 95 18.30 -6.36 -10.22
C ILE A 95 19.20 -6.46 -11.45
N GLN A 96 19.01 -7.50 -12.26
CA GLN A 96 19.74 -7.63 -13.51
C GLN A 96 19.24 -6.58 -14.52
N THR A 97 20.12 -5.67 -14.91
CA THR A 97 19.81 -4.60 -15.88
C THR A 97 20.33 -4.90 -17.28
N SER A 98 21.31 -5.79 -17.40
CA SER A 98 21.85 -6.32 -18.65
C SER A 98 22.52 -7.67 -18.36
N GLU A 99 22.92 -8.42 -19.38
CA GLU A 99 23.59 -9.72 -19.21
C GLU A 99 24.73 -9.71 -18.18
N LYS A 100 25.51 -8.62 -18.13
CA LYS A 100 26.68 -8.47 -17.23
C LYS A 100 26.54 -7.40 -16.15
N LYS A 101 25.40 -6.70 -16.06
CA LYS A 101 25.25 -5.54 -15.16
C LYS A 101 24.08 -5.73 -14.20
N HIS A 102 24.37 -5.57 -12.92
CA HIS A 102 23.37 -5.57 -11.85
C HIS A 102 23.29 -4.18 -11.22
N ARG A 103 22.06 -3.75 -10.89
CA ARG A 103 21.83 -2.69 -9.90
C ARG A 103 21.47 -3.35 -8.58
N TYR A 104 21.86 -2.73 -7.48
CA TYR A 104 21.57 -3.25 -6.15
C TYR A 104 20.55 -2.36 -5.49
N PHE A 105 19.55 -2.98 -4.88
CA PHE A 105 18.60 -2.31 -4.03
C PHE A 105 18.76 -2.85 -2.61
N ILE A 106 18.95 -1.95 -1.66
CA ILE A 106 19.11 -2.27 -0.25
C ILE A 106 18.18 -1.33 0.51
N ASN A 107 17.25 -1.89 1.28
CA ASN A 107 16.35 -1.13 2.12
C ASN A 107 17.05 -0.81 3.45
N ALA A 108 17.25 0.49 3.73
CA ALA A 108 17.95 0.94 4.94
C ALA A 108 17.22 0.50 6.22
N LYS A 109 15.88 0.66 6.26
CA LYS A 109 15.06 0.29 7.42
C LYS A 109 15.15 -1.21 7.72
N ARG A 110 15.04 -2.06 6.68
CA ARG A 110 15.18 -3.52 6.84
C ARG A 110 16.59 -3.93 7.22
N PHE A 111 17.61 -3.27 6.68
CA PHE A 111 18.99 -3.56 7.05
C PHE A 111 19.21 -3.35 8.54
N ILE A 112 18.74 -2.21 9.06
CA ILE A 112 18.78 -1.91 10.50
C ILE A 112 18.01 -2.99 11.27
N GLU A 113 16.76 -3.26 10.91
CA GLU A 113 15.91 -4.23 11.62
C GLU A 113 16.49 -5.65 11.73
N TYR A 114 17.21 -6.12 10.72
CA TYR A 114 17.74 -7.50 10.70
C TYR A 114 19.17 -7.62 11.22
N GLU A 115 20.00 -6.57 11.14
CA GLU A 115 21.44 -6.65 11.43
C GLU A 115 21.89 -5.77 12.62
N MET A 116 21.06 -4.83 13.10
CA MET A 116 21.37 -3.91 14.21
C MET A 116 20.29 -3.88 15.29
#